data_AF-A0A1Q5FGE9-F1
#
_entry.id   AF-A0A1Q5FGE9-F1
#
_cell.length_a   1.000
_cell.length_b   1.000
_cell.length_c   1.000
_cell.angle_alpha   90.00
_cell.angle_beta   90.00
_cell.angle_gamma   90.00
#
_symmetry.space_group_name_H-M   'P 1'
#
loop_
_entity.id
_entity.type
_entity.pdbx_description
1 polymer ?
#
loop_
_entity_poly.entity_id
_entity_poly.type
_entity_poly.pdbx_seq_one_letter_code
_entity_poly.pdbx_strand_id
1 'polypeptide(L)'
;MAITTPRLDSLAAGGTNEVFDGIRLADGHMLTLKAAPGTEVVEVFLFPGLDAPDTEAWENEDDWEGWLTGGEFEDGSLYLDVPVAAVRDLIVDHGGEHSNQEPPKESQAGTDEGTTAQAVAIRALAERGLTAERDEDAGNSWLVIDNGATYAVLCLFDRDGDETNIDRPVNPDHDNWYVGKVDAQGREVTMTHQPAGGLADCVQAIASWRDTSDHLVRPEAAPQDGSAQH
;
A
#
# COMPACT_ATOMS: atom_id res chain seq x y z
N MET A 1 -12.52 11.30 38.24
CA MET A 1 -13.23 11.75 37.02
C MET A 1 -13.71 10.51 36.32
N ALA A 2 -14.99 10.43 35.93
CA ALA A 2 -15.43 9.34 35.07
C ALA A 2 -14.81 9.55 33.68
N ILE A 3 -14.16 8.52 33.13
CA ILE A 3 -13.69 8.53 31.75
C ILE A 3 -14.94 8.39 30.88
N THR A 4 -15.15 9.37 29.98
CA THR A 4 -16.31 9.40 29.08
C THR A 4 -15.94 8.77 27.74
N THR A 5 -16.89 8.10 27.10
CA THR A 5 -16.73 7.48 25.78
C THR A 5 -17.67 8.08 24.72
N PRO A 6 -17.54 9.39 24.42
CA PRO A 6 -18.49 10.10 23.55
C PRO A 6 -18.53 9.56 22.11
N ARG A 7 -17.41 9.08 21.56
CA ARG A 7 -17.39 8.48 20.22
C ARG A 7 -18.16 7.16 20.23
N LEU A 8 -17.89 6.27 21.18
CA LEU A 8 -18.62 5.01 21.32
C LEU A 8 -20.12 5.28 21.50
N ASP A 9 -20.49 6.20 22.38
CA ASP A 9 -21.89 6.54 22.65
C ASP A 9 -22.60 7.06 21.39
N SER A 10 -21.90 7.88 20.59
CA SER A 10 -22.42 8.38 19.31
C SER A 10 -22.63 7.25 18.30
N LEU A 11 -21.69 6.32 18.18
CA LEU A 11 -21.77 5.21 17.22
C LEU A 11 -22.84 4.19 17.64
N ALA A 12 -22.95 3.86 18.93
CA ALA A 12 -23.99 2.97 19.43
C ALA A 12 -25.39 3.58 19.26
N ALA A 13 -25.55 4.89 19.48
CA ALA A 13 -26.83 5.57 19.32
C ALA A 13 -27.23 5.75 17.84
N GLY A 14 -26.29 6.18 17.00
CA GLY A 14 -26.53 6.54 15.59
C GLY A 14 -26.39 5.38 14.61
N GLY A 15 -25.71 4.30 15.02
CA GLY A 15 -25.25 3.25 14.14
C GLY A 15 -24.11 3.70 13.22
N THR A 16 -23.56 2.75 12.46
CA THR A 16 -22.45 2.97 11.53
C THR A 16 -22.84 2.81 10.06
N ASN A 17 -24.14 2.75 9.74
CA ASN A 17 -24.64 2.49 8.37
C ASN A 17 -24.06 1.21 7.73
N GLU A 18 -23.94 0.14 8.53
CA GLU A 18 -23.42 -1.16 8.08
C GLU A 18 -21.94 -1.16 7.62
N VAL A 19 -21.18 -0.08 7.87
CA VAL A 19 -19.73 -0.04 7.67
C VAL A 19 -19.00 0.00 9.00
N PHE A 20 -17.73 -0.43 9.03
CA PHE A 20 -16.88 -0.28 10.20
C PHE A 20 -16.45 1.18 10.37
N ASP A 21 -16.51 1.70 11.60
CA ASP A 21 -16.04 3.03 11.97
C ASP A 21 -15.08 2.94 13.16
N GLY A 22 -14.07 3.81 13.18
CA GLY A 22 -12.93 3.74 14.08
C GLY A 22 -13.12 4.47 15.41
N ILE A 23 -12.53 3.92 16.46
CA ILE A 23 -12.29 4.58 17.75
C ILE A 23 -10.80 4.52 18.06
N ARG A 24 -10.22 5.69 18.31
CA ARG A 24 -8.83 5.80 18.77
C ARG A 24 -8.78 5.84 20.29
N LEU A 25 -7.88 5.07 20.87
CA LEU A 25 -7.67 4.95 22.31
C LEU A 25 -6.58 5.92 22.78
N ALA A 26 -6.64 6.34 24.04
CA ALA A 26 -5.76 7.37 24.60
C ALA A 26 -4.28 6.98 24.60
N ASP A 27 -3.99 5.66 24.61
CA ASP A 27 -2.64 5.10 24.53
C ASP A 27 -2.11 4.94 23.09
N GLY A 28 -2.91 5.29 22.09
CA GLY A 28 -2.54 5.28 20.67
C GLY A 28 -3.02 4.06 19.88
N HIS A 29 -3.60 3.05 20.54
CA HIS A 29 -4.23 1.92 19.85
C HIS A 29 -5.54 2.34 19.16
N MET A 30 -6.02 1.47 18.28
CA MET A 30 -7.26 1.68 17.53
C MET A 30 -8.08 0.39 17.51
N LEU A 31 -9.40 0.55 17.55
CA LEU A 31 -10.36 -0.49 17.21
C LEU A 31 -11.34 0.07 16.19
N THR A 32 -11.97 -0.79 15.41
CA THR A 32 -13.15 -0.41 14.60
C THR A 32 -14.35 -1.20 15.06
N LEU A 33 -15.53 -0.64 14.90
CA LEU A 33 -16.77 -1.33 15.20
C LEU A 33 -17.84 -1.06 14.15
N LYS A 34 -18.78 -1.98 14.04
CA LYS A 34 -19.99 -1.84 13.24
C LYS A 34 -21.20 -2.01 14.15
N ALA A 35 -22.11 -1.05 14.09
CA ALA A 35 -23.25 -0.95 14.99
C ALA A 35 -24.54 -0.63 14.24
N ALA A 36 -25.63 -1.32 14.61
CA ALA A 36 -26.97 -0.87 14.29
C ALA A 36 -27.38 0.29 15.23
N PRO A 37 -28.22 1.24 14.78
CA PRO A 37 -28.67 2.34 15.64
C PRO A 37 -29.42 1.83 16.88
N GLY A 38 -28.96 2.24 18.08
CA GLY A 38 -29.57 1.88 19.35
C GLY A 38 -29.29 0.45 19.83
N THR A 39 -28.27 -0.22 19.25
CA THR A 39 -27.88 -1.58 19.64
C THR A 39 -27.22 -1.63 21.00
N GLU A 40 -27.35 -2.77 21.69
CA GLU A 40 -26.62 -3.08 22.93
C GLU A 40 -25.36 -3.93 22.67
N VAL A 41 -25.23 -4.49 21.46
CA VAL A 41 -24.09 -5.31 21.00
C VAL A 41 -23.58 -4.84 19.64
N VAL A 42 -22.29 -4.99 19.38
CA VAL A 42 -21.60 -4.52 18.17
C VAL A 42 -20.63 -5.57 17.65
N GLU A 43 -20.31 -5.50 16.36
CA GLU A 43 -19.17 -6.22 15.78
C GLU A 43 -17.92 -5.35 16.00
N VAL A 44 -16.82 -5.93 16.48
CA VAL A 44 -15.60 -5.20 16.85
C VAL A 44 -14.39 -5.86 16.24
N PHE A 45 -13.59 -5.09 15.52
CA PHE A 45 -12.29 -5.52 15.03
C PHE A 45 -11.18 -4.85 15.85
N LEU A 46 -10.27 -5.66 16.39
CA LEU A 46 -9.11 -5.21 17.15
C LEU A 46 -7.86 -5.29 16.27
N PHE A 47 -7.14 -4.17 16.13
CA PHE A 47 -5.89 -4.11 15.36
C PHE A 47 -4.74 -4.79 16.11
N PRO A 48 -3.67 -5.21 15.41
CA PRO A 48 -2.49 -5.78 16.04
C PRO A 48 -1.96 -4.94 17.21
N GLY A 49 -1.70 -5.60 18.34
CA GLY A 49 -1.25 -4.97 19.59
C GLY A 49 -2.37 -4.58 20.56
N LEU A 50 -3.64 -4.74 20.17
CA LEU A 50 -4.79 -4.60 21.04
C LEU A 50 -5.44 -5.97 21.29
N ASP A 51 -5.20 -6.54 22.47
CA ASP A 51 -5.74 -7.86 22.83
C ASP A 51 -7.17 -7.76 23.39
N ALA A 52 -8.03 -8.72 23.03
CA ALA A 52 -9.34 -8.83 23.65
C ALA A 52 -9.22 -9.26 25.13
N PRO A 53 -10.02 -8.67 26.04
CA PRO A 53 -10.11 -9.13 27.42
C PRO A 53 -10.62 -10.58 27.52
N ASP A 54 -9.97 -11.40 28.33
CA ASP A 54 -10.38 -12.79 28.64
C ASP A 54 -11.68 -12.84 29.46
N THR A 55 -12.81 -12.63 28.79
CA THR A 55 -14.16 -12.60 29.37
C THR A 55 -15.20 -13.13 28.38
N GLU A 56 -16.35 -13.60 28.88
CA GLU A 56 -17.47 -14.11 28.05
C GLU A 56 -17.93 -13.14 26.95
N ALA A 57 -17.74 -11.83 27.14
CA ALA A 57 -18.13 -10.79 26.19
C ALA A 57 -17.33 -10.82 24.88
N TRP A 58 -16.17 -11.48 24.85
CA TRP A 58 -15.24 -11.54 23.72
C TRP A 58 -14.99 -12.97 23.23
N GLU A 59 -15.83 -13.95 23.62
CA GLU A 59 -15.65 -15.35 23.22
C GLU A 59 -16.11 -15.65 21.79
N ASN A 60 -16.95 -14.79 21.19
CA ASN A 60 -17.49 -14.98 19.85
C ASN A 60 -16.56 -14.38 18.79
N GLU A 61 -15.33 -14.89 18.75
CA GLU A 61 -14.34 -14.57 17.71
C GLU A 61 -14.77 -15.22 16.38
N ASP A 62 -14.84 -14.41 15.33
CA ASP A 62 -15.11 -14.90 13.98
C ASP A 62 -13.82 -15.00 13.18
N ASP A 63 -13.23 -16.19 13.24
CA ASP A 63 -12.05 -16.57 12.48
C ASP A 63 -12.31 -16.65 10.94
N TRP A 64 -13.56 -16.51 10.50
CA TRP A 64 -13.99 -16.88 9.14
C TRP A 64 -14.27 -15.69 8.20
N GLU A 65 -14.53 -14.49 8.72
CA GLU A 65 -14.97 -13.35 7.89
C GLU A 65 -13.85 -12.61 7.14
N GLY A 66 -12.58 -12.90 7.40
CA GLY A 66 -11.46 -12.38 6.59
C GLY A 66 -11.53 -12.79 5.11
N TRP A 67 -12.31 -13.82 4.76
CA TRP A 67 -12.50 -14.29 3.38
C TRP A 67 -13.70 -13.67 2.65
N LEU A 68 -14.73 -13.13 3.35
CA LEU A 68 -16.01 -12.76 2.72
C LEU A 68 -16.23 -11.27 2.48
N THR A 69 -15.45 -10.39 3.12
CA THR A 69 -15.62 -8.93 2.98
C THR A 69 -14.73 -8.29 1.91
N GLY A 70 -13.88 -9.08 1.24
CA GLY A 70 -13.08 -8.60 0.09
C GLY A 70 -12.08 -7.49 0.42
N GLY A 71 -11.79 -7.28 1.71
CA GLY A 71 -10.73 -6.44 2.22
C GLY A 71 -9.98 -7.25 3.26
N GLU A 72 -8.70 -7.46 3.04
CA GLU A 72 -7.84 -8.14 4.00
C GLU A 72 -7.58 -7.15 5.14
N PHE A 73 -8.31 -7.30 6.25
CA PHE A 73 -7.88 -6.65 7.48
C PHE A 73 -6.52 -7.26 7.87
N GLU A 74 -5.56 -6.42 8.28
CA GLU A 74 -4.26 -6.84 8.85
C GLU A 74 -4.45 -7.86 10.00
N ASP A 75 -3.39 -8.51 10.50
CA ASP A 75 -3.33 -9.59 11.53
C ASP A 75 -4.09 -9.33 12.87
N GLY A 76 -5.34 -8.90 12.83
CA GLY A 76 -6.21 -8.57 13.96
C GLY A 76 -7.37 -9.55 14.08
N SER A 77 -8.17 -9.37 15.13
CA SER A 77 -9.26 -10.28 15.48
C SER A 77 -10.62 -9.58 15.39
N LEU A 78 -11.59 -10.26 14.78
CA LEU A 78 -12.98 -9.82 14.70
C LEU A 78 -13.81 -10.56 15.75
N TYR A 79 -14.57 -9.81 16.54
CA TYR A 79 -15.47 -10.32 17.56
C TYR A 79 -16.90 -9.89 17.25
N LEU A 80 -17.81 -10.85 17.23
CA LEU A 80 -19.23 -10.63 16.98
C LEU A 80 -20.00 -10.48 18.29
N ASP A 81 -21.11 -9.75 18.25
CA ASP A 81 -22.05 -9.59 19.37
C ASP A 81 -21.41 -9.07 20.68
N VAL A 82 -20.37 -8.24 20.59
CA VAL A 82 -19.68 -7.68 21.76
C VAL A 82 -20.58 -6.63 22.43
N PRO A 83 -20.93 -6.78 23.74
CA PRO A 83 -21.72 -5.76 24.44
C PRO A 83 -21.04 -4.39 24.42
N VAL A 84 -21.80 -3.33 24.15
CA VAL A 84 -21.29 -1.93 24.17
C VAL A 84 -20.62 -1.59 25.51
N ALA A 85 -21.11 -2.18 26.61
CA ALA A 85 -20.48 -2.04 27.93
C ALA A 85 -19.06 -2.63 27.97
N ALA A 86 -18.82 -3.79 27.35
CA ALA A 86 -17.51 -4.42 27.31
C ALA A 86 -16.52 -3.63 26.44
N VAL A 87 -16.98 -3.06 25.32
CA VAL A 87 -16.18 -2.12 24.51
C VAL A 87 -15.81 -0.88 25.32
N ARG A 88 -16.76 -0.35 26.10
CA ARG A 88 -16.50 0.79 26.99
C ARG A 88 -15.43 0.47 28.04
N ASP A 89 -15.50 -0.71 28.64
CA ASP A 89 -14.51 -1.15 29.64
C ASP A 89 -13.12 -1.26 29.02
N LEU A 90 -13.00 -1.84 27.81
CA LEU A 90 -11.75 -1.87 27.04
C LEU A 90 -11.22 -0.44 26.80
N ILE A 91 -12.06 0.49 26.34
CA ILE A 91 -11.65 1.89 26.13
C ILE A 91 -11.12 2.52 27.43
N VAL A 92 -11.78 2.26 28.56
CA VAL A 92 -11.39 2.77 29.88
C VAL A 92 -10.05 2.20 30.33
N ASP A 93 -9.81 0.91 30.11
CA ASP A 93 -8.56 0.23 30.45
C ASP A 93 -7.37 0.79 29.65
N HIS A 94 -7.63 1.26 28.42
CA HIS A 94 -6.67 1.96 27.57
C HIS A 94 -6.60 3.47 27.81
N GLY A 95 -7.11 3.96 28.95
CA GLY A 95 -7.02 5.36 29.37
C GLY A 95 -8.09 6.28 28.79
N GLY A 96 -9.09 5.73 28.11
CA GLY A 96 -10.20 6.45 27.49
C GLY A 96 -10.05 6.63 25.98
N GLU A 97 -10.98 7.38 25.40
CA GLU A 97 -10.89 7.78 23.99
C GLU A 97 -9.79 8.83 23.81
N HIS A 98 -9.05 8.72 22.70
CA HIS A 98 -8.10 9.74 22.29
C HIS A 98 -8.81 11.07 22.00
N SER A 99 -8.19 12.21 22.34
CA SER A 99 -8.81 13.53 22.12
C SER A 99 -8.97 13.90 20.64
N ASN A 100 -8.20 13.25 19.75
CA ASN A 100 -8.36 13.33 18.30
C ASN A 100 -8.89 11.99 17.77
N GLN A 101 -10.15 11.96 17.35
CA GLN A 101 -10.80 10.80 16.73
C GLN A 101 -10.68 10.79 15.20
N GLU A 102 -10.04 11.80 14.60
CA GLU A 102 -9.56 11.62 13.24
C GLU A 102 -8.60 10.43 13.26
N PRO A 103 -8.67 9.52 12.27
CA PRO A 103 -7.62 8.52 12.09
C PRO A 103 -6.28 9.24 12.18
N PRO A 104 -5.21 8.61 12.72
CA PRO A 104 -3.89 9.19 12.56
C PRO A 104 -3.81 9.64 11.11
N LYS A 105 -3.45 10.91 10.86
CA LYS A 105 -2.86 11.22 9.56
C LYS A 105 -1.72 10.24 9.51
N GLU A 106 -1.90 9.12 8.81
CA GLU A 106 -0.86 8.15 8.54
C GLU A 106 0.36 9.00 8.30
N SER A 107 1.43 8.77 9.07
CA SER A 107 2.69 9.45 8.88
C SER A 107 2.90 9.50 7.37
N GLN A 108 2.65 10.69 6.81
CA GLN A 108 2.57 10.90 5.38
C GLN A 108 4.00 10.74 4.91
N ALA A 109 4.39 9.50 4.66
CA ALA A 109 5.44 9.17 3.72
C ALA A 109 4.87 9.52 2.34
N GLY A 110 4.74 10.84 2.10
CA GLY A 110 4.40 11.51 0.86
C GLY A 110 3.55 10.74 -0.14
N THR A 111 2.27 10.52 0.14
CA THR A 111 1.26 10.35 -0.90
C THR A 111 0.40 11.60 -0.91
N ASP A 112 0.76 12.54 -1.79
CA ASP A 112 -0.13 13.60 -2.23
C ASP A 112 -1.42 12.94 -2.73
N GLU A 113 -2.52 13.10 -2.00
CA GLU A 113 -3.86 12.66 -2.43
C GLU A 113 -4.10 13.15 -3.87
N GLY A 114 -4.21 12.20 -4.81
CA GLY A 114 -4.37 12.45 -6.24
C GLY A 114 -3.13 12.19 -7.11
N THR A 115 -1.99 11.82 -6.53
CA THR A 115 -0.81 11.42 -7.31
C THR A 115 -0.90 9.96 -7.70
N THR A 116 -1.06 9.71 -9.00
CA THR A 116 -1.12 8.37 -9.56
C THR A 116 0.22 7.65 -9.44
N ALA A 117 0.22 6.32 -9.49
CA ALA A 117 1.42 5.50 -9.56
C ALA A 117 2.34 5.94 -10.70
N GLN A 118 1.75 6.28 -11.86
CA GLN A 118 2.45 6.89 -12.99
C GLN A 118 3.21 8.15 -12.57
N ALA A 119 2.55 9.10 -11.89
CA ALA A 119 3.18 10.36 -11.51
C ALA A 119 4.32 10.16 -10.50
N VAL A 120 4.16 9.25 -9.54
CA VAL A 120 5.22 8.87 -8.60
C VAL A 120 6.41 8.24 -9.33
N ALA A 121 6.15 7.27 -10.21
CA ALA A 121 7.18 6.58 -10.96
C ALA A 121 7.93 7.49 -11.95
N ILE A 122 7.22 8.36 -12.68
CA ILE A 122 7.83 9.35 -13.57
C ILE A 122 8.76 10.28 -12.80
N ARG A 123 8.35 10.76 -11.61
CA ARG A 123 9.20 11.62 -10.79
C ARG A 123 10.48 10.90 -10.35
N ALA A 124 10.35 9.68 -9.84
CA ALA A 124 11.48 8.87 -9.39
C ALA A 124 12.46 8.53 -10.53
N LEU A 125 11.95 8.25 -11.73
CA LEU A 125 12.76 8.03 -12.93
C LEU A 125 13.50 9.32 -13.35
N ALA A 126 12.79 10.47 -13.35
CA ALA A 126 13.37 11.76 -13.70
C ALA A 126 14.49 12.19 -12.75
N GLU A 127 14.38 11.88 -11.45
CA GLU A 127 15.45 12.09 -10.46
C GLU A 127 16.74 11.32 -10.78
N ARG A 128 16.65 10.22 -11.55
CA ARG A 128 17.79 9.47 -12.10
C ARG A 128 18.16 9.87 -13.54
N GLY A 129 17.55 10.93 -14.09
CA GLY A 129 17.77 11.36 -15.47
C GLY A 129 17.17 10.42 -16.51
N LEU A 130 16.23 9.56 -16.11
CA LEU A 130 15.51 8.65 -17.00
C LEU A 130 14.21 9.29 -17.47
N THR A 131 13.84 9.02 -18.72
CA THR A 131 12.58 9.42 -19.33
C THR A 131 11.74 8.18 -19.60
N ALA A 132 10.43 8.29 -19.42
CA ALA A 132 9.49 7.22 -19.69
C ALA A 132 8.25 7.75 -20.41
N GLU A 133 7.65 6.90 -21.23
CA GLU A 133 6.37 7.14 -21.88
C GLU A 133 5.33 6.16 -21.33
N ARG A 134 4.09 6.62 -21.17
CA ARG A 134 2.98 5.75 -20.75
C ARG A 134 2.50 4.98 -21.98
N ASP A 135 2.28 3.68 -21.81
CA ASP A 135 1.65 2.81 -22.80
C ASP A 135 0.48 2.04 -22.17
N GLU A 136 -0.41 1.49 -22.99
CA GLU A 136 -1.56 0.69 -22.57
C GLU A 136 -1.92 -0.42 -23.55
N ASP A 137 -2.37 -1.55 -23.01
CA ASP A 137 -3.03 -2.61 -23.77
C ASP A 137 -4.00 -3.38 -22.88
N ALA A 138 -5.08 -3.90 -23.46
CA ALA A 138 -6.05 -4.77 -22.80
C ALA A 138 -6.61 -4.27 -21.44
N GLY A 139 -6.60 -2.95 -21.19
CA GLY A 139 -7.06 -2.33 -19.93
C GLY A 139 -5.97 -2.09 -18.89
N ASN A 140 -4.75 -2.55 -19.15
CA ASN A 140 -3.57 -2.35 -18.33
C ASN A 140 -2.75 -1.17 -18.86
N SER A 141 -1.97 -0.53 -17.98
CA SER A 141 -1.08 0.55 -18.37
C SER A 141 0.25 0.46 -17.63
N TRP A 142 1.32 0.89 -18.28
CA TRP A 142 2.68 0.82 -17.75
C TRP A 142 3.55 1.94 -18.30
N LEU A 143 4.76 2.07 -17.77
CA LEU A 143 5.78 2.99 -18.26
C LEU A 143 6.80 2.23 -19.11
N VAL A 144 7.11 2.78 -20.28
CA VAL A 144 8.15 2.30 -21.19
C VAL A 144 9.35 3.23 -21.13
N ILE A 145 10.53 2.68 -20.88
CA ILE A 145 11.81 3.38 -20.86
C ILE A 145 12.61 2.92 -22.07
N ASP A 146 12.67 3.76 -23.10
CA ASP A 146 13.39 3.46 -24.32
C ASP A 146 14.92 3.51 -24.12
N ASN A 147 15.59 2.57 -24.78
CA ASN A 147 17.05 2.50 -24.88
C ASN A 147 17.47 2.12 -26.32
N GLY A 148 16.77 2.66 -27.32
CA GLY A 148 17.02 2.43 -28.73
C GLY A 148 16.50 1.10 -29.24
N ALA A 149 17.35 0.08 -29.28
CA ALA A 149 16.97 -1.25 -29.81
C ALA A 149 16.30 -2.16 -28.76
N THR A 150 16.26 -1.72 -27.52
CA THR A 150 15.71 -2.44 -26.35
C THR A 150 15.00 -1.44 -25.46
N TYR A 151 14.03 -1.89 -24.67
CA TYR A 151 13.32 -1.03 -23.73
C TYR A 151 13.09 -1.76 -22.40
N ALA A 152 12.85 -1.01 -21.34
CA ALA A 152 12.34 -1.54 -20.08
C ALA A 152 10.88 -1.15 -19.89
N VAL A 153 10.13 -2.00 -19.20
CA VAL A 153 8.78 -1.74 -18.75
C VAL A 153 8.76 -1.67 -17.23
N LEU A 154 8.01 -0.71 -16.68
CA LEU A 154 7.71 -0.59 -15.27
C LEU A 154 6.19 -0.64 -15.11
N CYS A 155 5.71 -1.70 -14.48
CA CYS A 155 4.29 -2.00 -14.32
C CYS A 155 3.94 -2.11 -12.84
N LEU A 156 2.64 -2.00 -12.55
CA LEU A 156 2.08 -2.47 -11.29
C LEU A 156 1.45 -3.85 -11.50
N PHE A 157 1.62 -4.71 -10.49
CA PHE A 157 0.92 -5.96 -10.34
C PHE A 157 0.11 -5.91 -9.04
N ASP A 158 -1.07 -6.50 -9.03
CA ASP A 158 -1.81 -6.71 -7.78
C ASP A 158 -1.30 -7.96 -7.03
N ARG A 159 -1.96 -8.29 -5.91
CA ARG A 159 -1.57 -9.41 -5.04
C ARG A 159 -1.80 -10.78 -5.66
N ASP A 160 -2.73 -10.87 -6.63
CA ASP A 160 -3.00 -12.11 -7.36
C ASP A 160 -1.96 -12.36 -8.46
N GLY A 161 -1.08 -11.38 -8.70
CA GLY A 161 -0.05 -11.43 -9.71
C GLY A 161 -0.57 -11.04 -11.09
N ASP A 162 -1.68 -10.31 -11.16
CA ASP A 162 -2.21 -9.76 -12.39
C ASP A 162 -1.69 -8.33 -12.61
N GLU A 163 -1.31 -8.02 -13.84
CA GLU A 163 -0.94 -6.66 -14.24
C GLU A 163 -2.12 -5.72 -14.07
N THR A 164 -1.86 -4.54 -13.53
CA THR A 164 -2.88 -3.53 -13.24
C THR A 164 -2.47 -2.15 -13.78
N ASN A 165 -3.34 -1.16 -13.60
CA ASN A 165 -3.24 0.14 -14.22
C ASN A 165 -2.46 1.14 -13.33
N ILE A 166 -1.51 1.89 -13.92
CA ILE A 166 -0.70 2.91 -13.21
C ILE A 166 -1.36 4.29 -13.11
N ASP A 167 -2.55 4.47 -13.68
CA ASP A 167 -3.31 5.73 -13.67
C ASP A 167 -4.11 5.93 -12.37
N ARG A 168 -3.97 5.00 -11.41
CA ARG A 168 -4.53 5.10 -10.05
C ARG A 168 -3.42 5.28 -9.02
N PRO A 169 -3.73 5.71 -7.79
CA PRO A 169 -2.78 5.67 -6.68
C PRO A 169 -2.26 4.23 -6.44
N VAL A 170 -1.01 4.14 -5.97
CA VAL A 170 -0.43 2.88 -5.50
C VAL A 170 -1.16 2.48 -4.23
N ASN A 171 -1.60 1.23 -4.16
CA ASN A 171 -2.09 0.60 -2.95
C ASN A 171 -0.90 -0.11 -2.26
N PRO A 172 -0.39 0.41 -1.13
CA PRO A 172 0.83 -0.10 -0.50
C PRO A 172 0.75 -1.57 -0.07
N ASP A 173 -0.46 -2.06 0.20
CA ASP A 173 -0.69 -3.38 0.78
C ASP A 173 -0.97 -4.45 -0.27
N HIS A 174 -1.37 -4.02 -1.47
CA HIS A 174 -1.79 -4.92 -2.55
C HIS A 174 -0.91 -4.85 -3.79
N ASP A 175 -0.24 -3.73 -4.02
CA ASP A 175 0.50 -3.52 -5.24
C ASP A 175 1.96 -3.95 -5.11
N ASN A 176 2.49 -4.45 -6.21
CA ASN A 176 3.90 -4.70 -6.40
C ASN A 176 4.39 -4.01 -7.67
N TRP A 177 5.60 -3.45 -7.61
CA TRP A 177 6.29 -2.92 -8.78
C TRP A 177 7.04 -4.02 -9.49
N TYR A 178 6.80 -4.15 -10.79
CA TYR A 178 7.50 -5.09 -11.65
C TYR A 178 8.33 -4.34 -12.69
N VAL A 179 9.57 -4.80 -12.90
CA VAL A 179 10.42 -4.33 -13.98
C VAL A 179 10.81 -5.48 -14.88
N GLY A 180 10.43 -5.37 -16.15
CA GLY A 180 10.90 -6.22 -17.24
C GLY A 180 11.79 -5.43 -18.20
N LYS A 181 12.70 -6.12 -18.89
CA LYS A 181 13.35 -5.59 -20.09
C LYS A 181 13.00 -6.43 -21.30
N VAL A 182 12.86 -5.78 -22.43
CA VAL A 182 12.63 -6.42 -23.72
C VAL A 182 13.89 -6.26 -24.58
N ASP A 183 14.46 -7.38 -24.98
CA ASP A 183 15.63 -7.40 -25.86
C ASP A 183 15.25 -7.10 -27.33
N ALA A 184 16.25 -6.96 -28.20
CA ALA A 184 16.05 -6.61 -29.61
C ALA A 184 15.30 -7.70 -30.41
N GLN A 185 15.05 -8.86 -29.82
CA GLN A 185 14.26 -9.95 -30.40
C GLN A 185 12.82 -9.94 -29.87
N GLY A 186 12.44 -8.96 -29.05
CA GLY A 186 11.12 -8.87 -28.43
C GLY A 186 10.94 -9.82 -27.25
N ARG A 187 12.01 -10.42 -26.72
CA ARG A 187 11.90 -11.30 -25.55
C ARG A 187 11.98 -10.48 -24.28
N GLU A 188 10.98 -10.67 -23.44
CA GLU A 188 10.94 -10.10 -22.11
C GLU A 188 11.76 -10.92 -21.10
N VAL A 189 12.48 -10.22 -20.23
CA VAL A 189 13.22 -10.78 -19.11
C VAL A 189 12.95 -9.94 -17.87
N THR A 190 12.42 -10.56 -16.82
CA THR A 190 12.25 -9.92 -15.52
C THR A 190 13.60 -9.47 -14.95
N MET A 191 13.64 -8.22 -14.48
CA MET A 191 14.80 -7.64 -13.79
C MET A 191 14.61 -7.65 -12.28
N THR A 192 13.45 -7.19 -11.81
CA THR A 192 13.13 -7.14 -10.37
C THR A 192 11.62 -7.09 -10.17
N HIS A 193 11.20 -7.55 -9.01
CA HIS A 193 9.83 -7.49 -8.50
C HIS A 193 9.91 -7.05 -7.04
N GLN A 194 9.21 -5.98 -6.68
CA GLN A 194 9.31 -5.34 -5.38
C GLN A 194 7.92 -5.00 -4.83
N PRO A 195 7.72 -4.99 -3.50
CA PRO A 195 6.49 -4.45 -2.92
C PRO A 195 6.31 -2.96 -3.29
N ALA A 196 5.12 -2.41 -3.10
CA ALA A 196 4.77 -1.02 -3.42
C ALA A 196 5.79 0.03 -2.92
N GLY A 197 6.35 -0.15 -1.72
CA GLY A 197 7.38 0.73 -1.15
C GLY A 197 8.76 0.63 -1.82
N GLY A 198 9.00 -0.39 -2.64
CA GLY A 198 10.28 -0.71 -3.28
C GLY A 198 10.51 -0.07 -4.64
N LEU A 199 9.74 0.96 -5.03
CA LEU A 199 9.91 1.67 -6.31
C LEU A 199 11.35 2.17 -6.54
N ALA A 200 12.03 2.61 -5.47
CA ALA A 200 13.40 3.10 -5.57
C ALA A 200 14.38 2.02 -6.07
N ASP A 201 14.17 0.76 -5.65
CA ASP A 201 14.98 -0.38 -6.10
C ASP A 201 14.67 -0.75 -7.55
N CYS A 202 13.40 -0.67 -7.96
CA CYS A 202 12.99 -0.81 -9.36
C CYS A 202 13.65 0.24 -10.26
N VAL A 203 13.62 1.52 -9.86
CA VAL A 203 14.28 2.62 -10.59
C VAL A 203 15.79 2.42 -10.65
N GLN A 204 16.41 1.96 -9.56
CA GLN A 204 17.84 1.64 -9.54
C GLN A 204 18.18 0.49 -10.49
N ALA A 205 17.34 -0.55 -10.58
CA ALA A 205 17.54 -1.65 -11.51
C ALA A 205 17.52 -1.16 -12.97
N ILE A 206 16.56 -0.29 -13.33
CA ILE A 206 16.46 0.32 -14.67
C ILE A 206 17.70 1.16 -14.99
N ALA A 207 18.14 2.00 -14.05
CA ALA A 207 19.34 2.82 -14.21
C ALA A 207 20.59 1.97 -14.47
N SER A 208 20.82 0.94 -13.64
CA SER A 208 21.96 0.02 -13.79
C SER A 208 21.94 -0.71 -15.14
N TRP A 209 20.76 -1.10 -15.62
CA TRP A 209 20.61 -1.72 -16.94
C TRP A 209 20.98 -0.75 -18.07
N ARG A 210 20.53 0.51 -17.99
CA ARG A 210 20.84 1.53 -18.99
C ARG A 210 22.34 1.80 -19.08
N ASP A 211 23.00 1.97 -17.93
CA ASP A 211 24.45 2.19 -17.87
C ASP A 211 25.24 1.03 -18.49
N THR A 212 24.80 -0.20 -18.24
CA THR A 212 25.44 -1.40 -18.81
C THR A 212 25.32 -1.43 -20.33
N SER A 213 24.18 -1.01 -20.88
CA SER A 213 23.95 -0.94 -22.32
C SER A 213 24.75 0.19 -22.98
N ASP A 214 24.88 1.35 -22.35
CA ASP A 214 25.70 2.47 -22.87
C ASP A 214 27.19 2.12 -22.96
N HIS A 215 27.69 1.30 -22.04
CA HIS A 215 29.05 0.79 -22.08
C HIS A 215 29.31 -0.21 -23.23
N LEU A 216 28.28 -0.89 -23.74
CA LEU A 216 28.42 -1.81 -24.89
C LEU A 216 28.37 -1.08 -26.24
N VAL A 217 27.75 0.11 -26.30
CA VAL A 217 27.61 0.90 -27.55
C VAL A 217 28.80 1.84 -27.78
N ARG A 218 29.59 2.17 -26.75
CA ARG A 218 30.86 2.89 -26.90
C ARG A 218 32.03 1.90 -26.94
N PRO A 219 32.47 1.40 -28.12
CA PRO A 219 33.80 0.85 -28.20
C PRO A 219 34.77 1.98 -27.84
N GLU A 220 35.63 1.71 -26.86
CA GLU A 220 36.81 2.51 -26.56
C GLU A 220 37.47 2.88 -27.90
N ALA A 221 37.41 4.17 -28.25
CA ALA A 221 38.02 4.64 -29.48
C ALA A 221 39.51 4.34 -29.37
N ALA A 222 39.94 3.29 -30.08
CA ALA A 222 41.34 2.91 -30.14
C ALA A 222 42.14 4.17 -30.49
N PRO A 223 43.24 4.47 -29.77
CA PRO A 223 44.06 5.61 -30.09
C PRO A 223 44.49 5.49 -31.55
N GLN A 224 44.11 6.48 -32.35
CA GLN A 224 44.67 6.64 -33.69
C GLN A 224 46.14 6.98 -33.51
N ASP A 225 46.99 5.94 -33.49
CA ASP A 225 48.42 6.11 -33.65
C ASP A 225 48.68 6.48 -35.11
N GLY A 226 48.47 7.76 -35.38
CA GLY A 226 48.92 8.45 -36.57
C GLY A 226 50.44 8.59 -36.51
N SER A 227 51.15 7.49 -36.74
CA SER A 227 52.57 7.50 -37.05
C SER A 227 52.74 7.23 -38.54
N ALA A 228 52.61 8.30 -39.33
CA ALA A 228 53.10 8.34 -40.70
C ALA A 228 54.43 9.12 -40.75
N GLN A 229 55.25 8.71 -41.72
CA GLN A 229 56.42 9.39 -42.32
C GLN A 229 57.80 9.03 -41.73
N HIS A 230 58.51 8.10 -42.39
CA HIS A 230 59.45 8.45 -43.46
C HIS A 230 59.76 7.25 -44.36
#